data_AF-A0A496UMF9-F1
#
_entry.id   AF-A0A496UMF9-F1
#
_cell.length_a   1.000
_cell.length_b   1.000
_cell.length_c   1.000
_cell.angle_alpha   90.00
_cell.angle_beta   90.00
_cell.angle_gamma   90.00
#
_symmetry.space_group_name_H-M   'P 1'
#
loop_
_entity.id
_entity.type
_entity.pdbx_description
1 polymer ?
#
loop_
_entity_poly.entity_id
_entity_poly.type
_entity_poly.pdbx_seq_one_letter_code
_entity_poly.pdbx_strand_id
1 'polypeptide(L)'
;MNHQTGKNSKLSRDLGIPSLFSIAAGAMISSGLFVLPALAFTVAGPGVIFSYLIAAILVIPTMFSKAELATAMPRAGGTYYFIDRSLGPLAGTLSGLAAWFSLSVKTAFAFVGLGIFMEFLSPEINGRLFAMISCVIFTALNLRGAGHAGKTQIVL
;
A
#
# COMPACT_ATOMS: atom_id res chain seq x y z
N MET A 1 -3.20 8.09 -45.75
CA MET A 1 -2.19 7.63 -44.78
C MET A 1 -2.91 7.39 -43.46
N ASN A 2 -3.14 6.12 -43.12
CA ASN A 2 -3.94 5.71 -41.96
C ASN A 2 -3.10 5.82 -40.69
N HIS A 3 -3.50 6.72 -39.78
CA HIS A 3 -3.01 6.75 -38.41
C HIS A 3 -3.48 5.47 -37.69
N GLN A 4 -2.53 4.58 -37.36
CA GLN A 4 -2.78 3.42 -36.52
C GLN A 4 -3.02 3.88 -35.08
N THR A 5 -4.27 3.83 -34.64
CA THR A 5 -4.66 4.05 -33.25
C THR A 5 -4.03 2.98 -32.37
N GLY A 6 -3.18 3.41 -31.43
CA GLY A 6 -2.54 2.53 -30.46
C GLY A 6 -3.56 1.61 -29.76
N LYS A 7 -3.22 0.32 -29.74
CA LYS A 7 -3.97 -0.76 -29.13
C LYS A 7 -4.23 -0.43 -27.65
N ASN A 8 -5.42 0.08 -27.33
CA ASN A 8 -5.89 0.26 -25.96
C ASN A 8 -5.96 -1.11 -25.28
N SER A 9 -4.90 -1.55 -24.60
CA SER A 9 -4.97 -2.68 -23.68
C SER A 9 -5.84 -2.26 -22.50
N LYS A 10 -7.16 -2.41 -22.63
CA LYS A 10 -8.08 -2.28 -21.49
C LYS A 10 -7.61 -3.28 -20.43
N LEU A 11 -7.25 -2.79 -19.25
CA LEU A 11 -7.02 -3.61 -18.08
C LEU A 11 -8.23 -4.53 -17.89
N SER A 12 -8.01 -5.84 -17.82
CA SER A 12 -9.07 -6.79 -17.54
C SER A 12 -9.56 -6.57 -16.12
N ARG A 13 -10.89 -6.49 -15.94
CA ARG A 13 -11.51 -6.37 -14.61
C ARG A 13 -11.65 -7.78 -14.01
N ASP A 14 -10.52 -8.42 -13.72
CA ASP A 14 -10.49 -9.81 -13.25
C ASP A 14 -10.59 -9.93 -11.72
N LEU A 15 -10.54 -8.81 -10.98
CA LEU A 15 -10.69 -8.81 -9.52
C LEU A 15 -12.16 -8.74 -9.10
N GLY A 16 -12.66 -9.84 -8.54
CA GLY A 16 -13.95 -9.87 -7.85
C GLY A 16 -13.92 -9.20 -6.47
N ILE A 17 -15.09 -9.00 -5.86
CA ILE A 17 -15.23 -8.36 -4.54
C ILE A 17 -14.43 -9.07 -3.44
N PRO A 18 -14.43 -10.41 -3.32
CA PRO A 18 -13.65 -11.08 -2.28
C PRO A 18 -12.15 -10.84 -2.42
N SER A 19 -11.62 -10.95 -3.65
CA SER A 19 -10.21 -10.69 -3.95
C SER A 19 -9.82 -9.24 -3.65
N LEU A 20 -10.68 -8.29 -4.01
CA LEU A 20 -10.47 -6.88 -3.69
C LEU A 20 -10.43 -6.64 -2.18
N PHE A 21 -11.34 -7.25 -1.43
CA PHE A 21 -11.35 -7.16 0.04
C PHE A 21 -10.10 -7.77 0.65
N SER A 22 -9.70 -8.98 0.25
CA SER A 22 -8.48 -9.63 0.75
C SER A 22 -7.23 -8.81 0.45
N ILE A 23 -7.15 -8.17 -0.73
CA ILE A 23 -6.04 -7.29 -1.08
C ILE A 23 -6.03 -6.04 -0.20
N ALA A 24 -7.18 -5.39 -0.03
CA ALA A 24 -7.30 -4.20 0.80
C ALA A 24 -7.00 -4.51 2.28
N ALA A 25 -7.59 -5.57 2.83
CA ALA A 25 -7.41 -6.02 4.20
C ALA A 25 -5.95 -6.43 4.46
N GLY A 26 -5.34 -7.25 3.59
CA GLY A 26 -3.92 -7.63 3.73
C GLY A 26 -2.96 -6.44 3.59
N ALA A 27 -3.29 -5.45 2.76
CA ALA A 27 -2.48 -4.23 2.64
C ALA A 27 -2.61 -3.30 3.87
N MET A 28 -3.69 -3.41 4.64
CA MET A 28 -3.89 -2.71 5.92
C MET A 28 -3.28 -3.48 7.09
N ILE A 29 -3.57 -4.78 7.19
CA ILE A 29 -3.03 -5.71 8.19
C ILE A 29 -1.66 -6.19 7.71
N SER A 30 -0.68 -5.30 7.84
CA SER A 30 0.72 -5.59 7.52
C SER A 30 1.60 -5.36 8.75
N SER A 31 2.91 -5.50 8.58
CA SER A 31 3.98 -5.14 9.52
C SER A 31 3.74 -3.84 10.31
N GLY A 32 3.09 -2.85 9.69
CA GLY A 32 2.61 -1.61 10.31
C GLY A 32 1.89 -1.81 11.64
N LEU A 33 0.94 -2.75 11.69
CA LEU A 33 0.12 -3.01 12.87
C LEU A 33 0.92 -3.67 14.00
N PHE A 34 2.04 -4.32 13.70
CA PHE A 34 2.81 -4.99 14.73
C PHE A 34 3.89 -4.10 15.36
N VAL A 35 4.42 -3.15 14.59
CA VAL A 35 5.49 -2.25 15.07
C VAL A 35 4.93 -0.93 15.60
N LEU A 36 3.96 -0.33 14.90
CA LEU A 36 3.49 1.03 15.23
C LEU A 36 2.72 1.10 16.55
N PRO A 37 1.83 0.16 16.92
CA PRO A 37 1.18 0.21 18.22
C PRO A 37 2.14 0.08 19.39
N ALA A 38 3.21 -0.73 19.25
CA ALA A 38 4.24 -0.83 20.27
C ALA A 38 4.94 0.52 20.47
N LEU A 39 5.32 1.19 19.38
CA LEU A 39 5.90 2.54 19.44
C LEU A 39 4.91 3.57 19.99
N ALA A 40 3.65 3.54 19.55
CA ALA A 40 2.61 4.45 20.03
C ALA A 40 2.32 4.26 21.53
N PHE A 41 2.38 3.01 22.02
CA PHE A 41 2.23 2.70 23.44
C PHE A 41 3.37 3.28 24.27
N THR A 42 4.61 3.37 23.77
CA THR A 42 5.71 4.02 24.52
C THR A 42 5.46 5.51 24.79
N VAL A 43 4.62 6.16 23.96
CA VAL A 43 4.29 7.58 24.09
C VAL A 43 2.96 7.80 24.81
N ALA A 44 1.91 7.05 24.42
CA ALA A 44 0.55 7.24 24.91
C ALA A 44 0.16 6.30 26.07
N GLY A 45 0.99 5.29 26.36
CA GLY A 45 0.67 4.24 27.33
C GLY A 45 -0.65 3.52 27.02
N PRO A 46 -1.44 3.15 28.05
CA PRO A 46 -2.76 2.57 27.87
C PRO A 46 -3.74 3.45 27.06
N GLY A 47 -3.47 4.76 26.96
CA GLY A 47 -4.23 5.72 26.17
C GLY A 47 -4.15 5.50 24.66
N VAL A 48 -3.26 4.62 24.18
CA VAL A 48 -3.10 4.29 22.76
C VAL A 48 -4.42 3.89 22.08
N ILE A 49 -5.32 3.22 22.80
CA ILE A 49 -6.65 2.84 22.29
C ILE A 49 -7.45 4.09 21.88
N PHE A 50 -7.45 5.12 22.73
CA PHE A 50 -8.13 6.39 22.42
C PHE A 50 -7.45 7.11 21.26
N SER A 51 -6.12 7.08 21.16
CA SER A 51 -5.40 7.64 20.02
C SER A 51 -5.82 6.98 18.69
N TYR A 52 -5.95 5.65 18.67
CA TYR A 52 -6.44 4.93 17.49
C TYR A 52 -7.92 5.20 17.18
N LEU A 53 -8.77 5.31 18.21
CA LEU A 53 -10.19 5.66 18.01
C LEU A 53 -10.36 7.05 17.40
N ILE A 54 -9.61 8.05 17.90
CA ILE A 54 -9.63 9.40 17.33
C ILE A 54 -9.11 9.37 15.89
N ALA A 55 -7.99 8.68 15.63
CA ALA A 55 -7.45 8.53 14.28
C ALA A 55 -8.46 7.86 13.32
N ALA A 56 -9.19 6.85 13.78
CA ALA A 56 -10.22 6.19 12.99
C ALA A 56 -11.35 7.15 12.61
N ILE A 57 -11.83 7.96 13.56
CA ILE A 57 -12.88 8.97 13.29
C ILE A 57 -12.40 10.01 12.27
N LEU A 58 -11.15 10.48 12.40
CA LEU A 58 -10.58 11.47 11.48
C LEU A 58 -10.41 10.95 10.05
N VAL A 59 -10.29 9.62 9.86
CA VAL A 59 -10.16 9.01 8.53
C VAL A 59 -11.48 8.92 7.78
N ILE A 60 -12.63 8.88 8.49
CA ILE A 60 -13.96 8.64 7.91
C ILE A 60 -14.29 9.62 6.77
N PRO A 61 -14.14 10.96 6.92
CA PRO A 61 -14.46 11.90 5.85
C PRO A 61 -13.60 11.69 4.60
N THR A 62 -12.30 11.40 4.80
CA THR A 62 -11.37 11.13 3.71
C THR A 62 -11.75 9.85 2.96
N MET A 63 -12.20 8.82 3.70
CA MET A 63 -12.66 7.57 3.12
C MET A 63 -13.91 7.77 2.25
N PHE A 64 -14.91 8.52 2.73
CA PHE A 64 -16.12 8.82 1.96
C PHE A 64 -15.81 9.63 0.70
N SER A 65 -15.00 10.69 0.82
CA SER A 65 -14.56 11.48 -0.33
C SER A 65 -13.86 10.61 -1.40
N LYS A 66 -12.99 9.69 -0.97
CA LYS A 66 -12.35 8.75 -1.90
C LYS A 66 -13.34 7.76 -2.53
N ALA A 67 -14.36 7.32 -1.80
CA ALA A 67 -15.38 6.41 -2.32
C ALA A 67 -16.22 7.10 -3.41
N GLU A 68 -16.66 8.34 -3.18
CA GLU A 68 -17.40 9.14 -4.17
C GLU A 68 -16.57 9.43 -5.42
N LEU A 69 -15.29 9.81 -5.25
CA LEU A 69 -14.41 10.04 -6.39
C LEU A 69 -14.13 8.76 -7.18
N ALA A 70 -13.99 7.61 -6.51
CA ALA A 70 -13.77 6.33 -7.17
C ALA A 70 -14.98 5.85 -7.98
N THR A 71 -16.21 6.14 -7.53
CA THR A 71 -17.42 5.81 -8.28
C THR A 71 -17.69 6.81 -9.40
N ALA A 72 -17.42 8.10 -9.19
CA ALA A 72 -17.58 9.15 -10.20
C ALA A 72 -16.52 9.06 -11.33
N MET A 73 -15.30 8.62 -11.01
CA MET A 73 -14.17 8.55 -11.94
C MET A 73 -13.55 7.15 -11.98
N PRO A 74 -14.24 6.12 -12.53
CA PRO A 74 -13.80 4.72 -12.49
C PRO A 74 -12.74 4.41 -13.55
N ARG A 75 -11.59 5.10 -13.51
CA ARG A 75 -10.42 4.83 -14.35
C ARG A 75 -9.24 4.33 -13.51
N ALA A 76 -8.40 3.52 -14.12
CA ALA A 76 -7.13 3.10 -13.53
C ALA A 76 -6.21 4.32 -13.41
N GLY A 77 -5.70 4.59 -12.21
CA GLY A 77 -4.86 5.76 -11.93
C GLY A 77 -4.89 6.23 -10.47
N GLY A 78 -5.89 5.78 -9.69
CA GLY A 78 -5.96 6.04 -8.24
C GLY A 78 -6.02 7.54 -7.90
N THR A 79 -5.42 7.91 -6.76
CA THR A 79 -5.48 9.28 -6.22
C THR A 79 -4.82 10.31 -7.14
N TYR A 80 -3.76 9.93 -7.86
CA TYR A 80 -3.13 10.76 -8.88
C TYR A 80 -4.14 11.26 -9.93
N TYR A 81 -4.94 10.34 -10.47
CA TYR A 81 -5.93 10.68 -11.49
C TYR A 81 -7.02 11.62 -10.98
N PHE A 82 -7.45 11.45 -9.73
CA PHE A 82 -8.46 12.35 -9.12
C PHE A 82 -7.93 13.77 -8.99
N ILE A 83 -6.67 13.93 -8.58
CA ILE A 83 -6.03 15.23 -8.37
C ILE A 83 -5.68 15.89 -9.71
N ASP A 84 -5.13 15.12 -10.65
CA ASP A 84 -4.85 15.59 -12.01
C ASP A 84 -6.12 16.14 -12.68
N ARG A 85 -7.23 15.42 -12.56
CA ARG A 85 -8.51 15.83 -13.16
C ARG A 85 -9.13 17.04 -12.47
N SER A 86 -8.95 17.18 -11.16
CA SER A 86 -9.60 18.24 -10.37
C SER A 86 -8.79 19.53 -10.27
N LEU A 87 -7.46 19.43 -10.17
CA LEU A 87 -6.54 20.54 -9.89
C LEU A 87 -5.53 20.81 -11.01
N GLY A 88 -5.53 19.98 -12.06
CA GLY A 88 -4.70 20.13 -13.24
C GLY A 88 -3.35 19.38 -13.18
N PRO A 89 -2.60 19.40 -14.29
CA PRO A 89 -1.47 18.48 -14.50
C PRO A 89 -0.29 18.65 -13.53
N LEU A 90 -0.03 19.87 -13.06
CA LEU A 90 1.06 20.14 -12.11
C LEU A 90 0.76 19.52 -10.74
N ALA A 91 -0.44 19.75 -10.21
CA ALA A 91 -0.90 19.15 -8.96
C ALA A 91 -1.01 17.63 -9.07
N GLY A 92 -1.47 17.13 -10.22
CA GLY A 92 -1.43 15.71 -10.57
C GLY A 92 -0.02 15.16 -10.42
N THR A 93 0.96 15.72 -11.13
CA THR A 93 2.36 15.23 -11.11
C THR A 93 2.95 15.20 -9.70
N LEU A 94 2.74 16.26 -8.91
CA LEU A 94 3.16 16.29 -7.50
C LEU A 94 2.50 15.18 -6.68
N SER A 95 1.19 14.97 -6.85
CA SER A 95 0.47 13.89 -6.18
C SER A 95 1.00 12.51 -6.56
N GLY A 96 1.34 12.30 -7.84
CA GLY A 96 1.90 11.05 -8.32
C GLY A 96 3.26 10.74 -7.68
N LEU A 97 4.15 11.74 -7.63
CA LEU A 97 5.45 11.63 -6.96
C LEU A 97 5.29 11.40 -5.46
N ALA A 98 4.38 12.13 -4.80
CA ALA A 98 4.10 11.95 -3.38
C ALA A 98 3.54 10.56 -3.07
N ALA A 99 2.65 10.04 -3.93
CA ALA A 99 2.10 8.69 -3.78
C ALA A 99 3.18 7.61 -3.97
N TRP A 100 4.05 7.77 -4.97
CA TRP A 100 5.18 6.86 -5.20
C TRP A 100 6.16 6.87 -4.01
N PHE A 101 6.51 8.05 -3.51
CA PHE A 101 7.39 8.21 -2.35
C PHE A 101 6.76 7.58 -1.10
N SER A 102 5.49 7.87 -0.84
CA SER A 102 4.76 7.31 0.31
C SER A 102 4.69 5.78 0.27
N LEU A 103 4.45 5.21 -0.91
CA LEU A 103 4.46 3.76 -1.09
C LEU A 103 5.85 3.17 -0.90
N SER A 104 6.90 3.84 -1.37
CA SER A 104 8.28 3.41 -1.20
C SER A 104 8.69 3.38 0.28
N VAL A 105 8.35 4.42 1.04
CA VAL A 105 8.58 4.48 2.50
C VAL A 105 7.76 3.41 3.22
N LYS A 106 6.49 3.19 2.84
CA LYS A 106 5.65 2.12 3.41
C LYS A 106 6.27 0.74 3.19
N THR A 107 6.79 0.47 1.99
CA THR A 107 7.47 -0.80 1.68
C THR A 107 8.76 -0.96 2.49
N ALA A 108 9.58 0.10 2.60
CA ALA A 108 10.78 0.07 3.42
C ALA A 108 10.45 -0.22 4.89
N PHE A 109 9.42 0.43 5.44
CA PHE A 109 8.93 0.18 6.79
C PHE A 109 8.53 -1.29 6.99
N ALA A 110 7.94 -1.91 5.97
CA ALA A 110 7.54 -3.31 6.06
C ALA A 110 8.72 -4.27 6.21
N PHE A 111 9.83 -4.03 5.51
CA PHE A 111 11.06 -4.81 5.68
C PHE A 111 11.73 -4.54 7.03
N VAL A 112 11.68 -3.31 7.54
CA VAL A 112 12.16 -3.01 8.91
C VAL A 112 11.38 -3.81 9.95
N GLY A 113 10.05 -3.84 9.85
CA GLY A 113 9.23 -4.64 10.75
C GLY A 113 9.54 -6.13 10.67
N LEU A 114 9.76 -6.66 9.47
CA LEU A 114 10.18 -8.05 9.25
C LEU A 114 11.54 -8.35 9.90
N GLY A 115 12.49 -7.42 9.85
CA GLY A 115 13.78 -7.54 10.55
C GLY A 115 13.63 -7.59 12.07
N ILE A 116 12.80 -6.71 12.65
CA ILE A 116 12.50 -6.69 14.10
C ILE A 116 11.88 -8.02 14.55
N PHE A 117 10.94 -8.54 13.76
CA PHE A 117 10.34 -9.84 14.05
C PHE A 117 11.33 -11.00 14.00
N MET A 118 12.29 -10.96 13.07
CA MET A 118 13.31 -11.99 12.98
C MET A 118 14.23 -11.99 14.19
N GLU A 119 14.64 -10.80 14.66
CA GLU A 119 15.42 -10.65 15.90
C GLU A 119 14.66 -11.16 17.12
N PHE A 120 13.34 -10.96 17.15
CA PHE A 120 12.49 -11.51 18.21
C PHE A 120 12.43 -13.05 18.19
N LEU A 121 12.37 -13.67 17.00
CA LEU A 121 12.29 -15.13 16.87
C LEU A 121 13.65 -15.82 17.05
N SER A 122 14.73 -15.18 16.60
CA SER A 122 16.09 -15.71 16.64
C SER A 122 17.08 -14.57 16.91
N PRO A 123 17.39 -14.32 18.20
CA PRO A 123 18.23 -13.18 18.61
C PRO A 123 19.65 -13.18 18.04
N GLU A 124 20.14 -14.32 17.53
CA GLU A 124 21.46 -14.45 16.91
C GLU A 124 21.53 -13.83 15.50
N ILE A 125 20.38 -13.58 14.87
CA ILE A 125 20.31 -13.04 13.50
C ILE A 125 20.24 -11.52 13.55
N ASN A 126 21.10 -10.87 12.77
CA ASN A 126 21.03 -9.43 12.56
C ASN A 126 19.80 -9.09 11.69
N GLY A 127 18.75 -8.55 12.30
CA GLY A 127 17.48 -8.25 11.65
C GLY A 127 17.59 -7.20 10.55
N ARG A 128 18.53 -6.25 10.67
CA ARG A 128 18.81 -5.28 9.59
C ARG A 128 19.35 -5.97 8.34
N LEU A 129 20.31 -6.88 8.52
CA LEU A 129 20.86 -7.67 7.41
C LEU A 129 19.78 -8.54 6.78
N PHE A 130 18.97 -9.21 7.61
CA PHE A 130 17.85 -10.02 7.15
C PHE A 130 16.80 -9.22 6.36
N ALA A 131 16.44 -8.02 6.84
CA ALA A 131 15.53 -7.11 6.16
C ALA A 131 16.07 -6.67 4.79
N MET A 132 17.36 -6.31 4.69
CA MET A 132 17.99 -5.93 3.43
C MET A 132 18.01 -7.09 2.42
N ILE A 133 18.41 -8.28 2.86
CA ILE A 133 18.43 -9.49 2.01
C ILE A 133 17.02 -9.82 1.52
N SER A 134 16.03 -9.79 2.43
CA SER A 134 14.62 -10.04 2.10
C SER A 134 14.09 -9.03 1.08
N CYS A 135 14.45 -7.75 1.22
CA CYS A 135 14.09 -6.69 0.28
C CYS A 135 14.63 -6.95 -1.13
N VAL A 136 15.91 -7.33 -1.25
CA VAL A 136 16.53 -7.65 -2.54
C VAL A 136 15.87 -8.89 -3.18
N ILE A 137 15.63 -9.94 -2.40
CA ILE A 137 14.95 -11.16 -2.87
C ILE A 137 13.53 -10.82 -3.36
N PHE A 138 12.73 -10.11 -2.57
CA PHE A 138 11.38 -9.71 -2.95
C PHE A 138 11.38 -8.83 -4.19
N THR A 139 12.35 -7.92 -4.33
CA THR A 139 12.49 -7.08 -5.53
C THR A 139 12.79 -7.94 -6.76
N ALA A 140 13.73 -8.88 -6.66
CA ALA A 140 14.05 -9.79 -7.76
C ALA A 140 12.84 -10.67 -8.17
N LEU A 141 12.06 -11.15 -7.19
CA LEU A 141 10.82 -11.88 -7.44
C LEU A 141 9.75 -11.01 -8.10
N ASN A 142 9.58 -9.77 -7.65
CA ASN A 142 8.65 -8.82 -8.25
C ASN A 142 9.01 -8.53 -9.72
N LEU A 143 10.29 -8.39 -10.04
CA LEU A 143 10.75 -8.18 -11.42
C LEU A 143 10.46 -9.37 -12.34
N ARG A 144 10.45 -10.61 -11.81
CA ARG A 144 10.20 -11.84 -12.59
C ARG A 144 8.72 -12.26 -12.63
N GLY A 145 7.92 -11.88 -11.65
CA GLY A 145 6.65 -12.55 -11.35
C GLY A 145 5.45 -11.66 -11.03
N ALA A 146 5.52 -10.33 -11.23
CA ALA A 146 4.46 -9.38 -10.85
C ALA A 146 3.04 -9.79 -11.32
N GLY A 147 2.90 -10.52 -12.43
CA GLY A 147 1.61 -11.03 -12.91
C GLY A 147 0.98 -12.16 -12.08
N HIS A 148 1.75 -12.90 -11.27
CA HIS A 148 1.27 -14.04 -10.47
C HIS A 148 0.89 -13.67 -9.04
N ALA A 149 1.45 -12.59 -8.50
CA ALA A 149 1.28 -12.18 -7.10
C ALA A 149 -0.19 -11.97 -6.69
N GLY A 150 -1.01 -11.44 -7.60
CA GLY A 150 -2.44 -11.22 -7.35
C GLY A 150 -3.28 -12.50 -7.24
N LYS A 151 -2.86 -13.61 -7.89
CA LYS A 151 -3.58 -14.89 -7.82
C LYS A 151 -3.28 -15.65 -6.52
N THR A 152 -2.06 -15.54 -6.01
CA THR A 152 -1.62 -16.19 -4.77
C THR A 152 -2.26 -15.61 -3.51
N GLN A 153 -2.60 -14.32 -3.49
CA GLN A 153 -3.24 -13.65 -2.34
C GLN A 153 -4.69 -14.10 -2.07
N ILE A 154 -5.29 -14.88 -2.99
CA ILE A 154 -6.64 -15.45 -2.82
C ILE A 154 -6.58 -16.80 -2.09
N VAL A 155 -5.44 -17.50 -2.18
CA VAL A 155 -5.25 -18.86 -1.65
C VAL A 155 -4.61 -18.84 -0.25
N LEU A 156 -3.88 -17.78 0.09
CA LEU A 156 -3.19 -17.56 1.36
C LEU A 156 -4.01 -16.65 2.28
#